data_AF-A0A4P7UM88-F1
#
_entry.id   AF-A0A4P7UM88-F1
#
_cell.length_a   1.000
_cell.length_b   1.000
_cell.length_c   1.000
_cell.angle_alpha   90.00
_cell.angle_beta   90.00
_cell.angle_gamma   90.00
#
_symmetry.space_group_name_H-M   'P 1'
#
loop_
_entity.id
_entity.type
_entity.pdbx_description
1 polymer ?
#
loop_
_entity_poly.entity_id
_entity_poly.type
_entity_poly.pdbx_seq_one_letter_code
_entity_poly.pdbx_strand_id
1 'polypeptide(L)'
;MSQPPTLFPKSPLGATPNSGNAQTSAGAAATPAEQRPRFGSTVPGAAPAMPAAKPATPTPASPFRSAVPPLGAQAQPAGAQAAGSAFRSPTAPAGTGLGGAAAGTRPPLGQPGFGQTARPPLGSTPGSTLPPRTGVTPPASGMAAQRPAQTSPATSALRPPLTPAAAFRSPTQATDSARAASPFRKDLQISDEEFLQLRDFIYQQCGIFIAENRKYLVENRLSNRIKELNLKSYSDYYNFLRFDGSRRTELNKLFEVVTTNETSFFRNPPQLEVFQKSVLPDILDQCRKAGRKKLRIWSAGCSTGEEPYTLAIILCEVLKGEISSWDIKITANDLSEAVLAAARRGVYNDYALRTTPKEIADAYFIKEDAQYKIKPELKALISFGQINLNDKEQLRRVEKSQIVFCRNVIIYFDDEMKRKVINAFYDNLEINGALLIGHSESLHNISRAFQLEHHKGTIVYRKLS
;
A
#
# COMPACT_ATOMS: atom_id res chain seq x y z
N MET A 1 -12.69 0.88 -34.90
CA MET A 1 -11.84 1.18 -33.73
C MET A 1 -12.64 0.84 -32.48
N SER A 2 -12.15 -0.07 -31.64
CA SER A 2 -12.78 -0.32 -30.34
C SER A 2 -12.52 0.86 -29.40
N GLN A 3 -13.47 1.21 -28.54
CA GLN A 3 -13.20 2.19 -27.48
C GLN A 3 -12.20 1.60 -26.47
N PRO A 4 -11.31 2.41 -25.87
CA PRO A 4 -10.43 1.94 -24.79
C PRO A 4 -11.26 1.51 -23.58
N PRO A 5 -10.81 0.50 -22.80
CA PRO A 5 -11.55 0.02 -21.64
C PRO A 5 -11.73 1.15 -20.62
N THR A 6 -12.97 1.39 -20.18
CA THR A 6 -13.25 2.40 -19.16
C THR A 6 -12.85 1.87 -17.79
N LEU A 7 -11.61 2.18 -17.36
CA LEU A 7 -11.03 1.85 -16.04
C LEU A 7 -11.99 2.08 -14.86
N PHE A 8 -12.89 3.06 -14.98
CA PHE A 8 -14.01 3.26 -14.08
C PHE A 8 -15.30 3.33 -14.91
N PRO A 9 -16.30 2.46 -14.67
CA PRO A 9 -17.59 2.56 -15.33
C PRO A 9 -18.28 3.87 -14.94
N LYS A 10 -19.02 4.48 -15.86
CA LYS A 10 -19.78 5.69 -15.58
C LYS A 10 -20.85 5.40 -14.51
N SER A 11 -20.71 5.97 -13.32
CA SER A 11 -21.78 5.95 -12.32
C SER A 11 -23.08 6.51 -12.94
N PRO A 12 -24.24 5.86 -12.73
CA PRO A 12 -25.51 6.37 -13.23
C PRO A 12 -25.86 7.68 -12.50
N LEU A 13 -25.62 8.80 -13.17
CA LEU A 13 -26.07 10.12 -12.71
C LEU A 13 -27.60 10.17 -12.81
N GLY A 14 -28.25 10.31 -11.66
CA GLY A 14 -29.71 10.42 -11.59
C GLY A 14 -30.22 11.62 -12.39
N ALA A 15 -31.32 11.41 -13.12
CA ALA A 15 -31.94 12.47 -13.90
C ALA A 15 -32.49 13.58 -12.98
N THR A 16 -32.06 14.82 -13.22
CA THR A 16 -32.65 16.00 -12.59
C THR A 16 -34.01 16.31 -13.24
N PRO A 17 -35.14 16.27 -12.51
CA PRO A 17 -36.42 16.67 -13.07
C PRO A 17 -36.43 18.19 -13.32
N ASN A 18 -36.89 18.59 -14.51
CA ASN A 18 -36.91 19.99 -14.94
C ASN A 18 -38.17 20.70 -14.41
N SER A 19 -38.03 21.72 -13.58
CA SER A 19 -39.15 22.43 -12.94
C SER A 19 -39.60 23.65 -13.75
N GLY A 20 -40.53 23.45 -14.68
CA GLY A 20 -41.21 24.52 -15.41
C GLY A 20 -42.61 24.82 -14.87
N ASN A 21 -42.97 26.11 -14.75
CA ASN A 21 -44.28 26.55 -14.27
C ASN A 21 -45.41 26.30 -15.30
N ALA A 22 -46.57 25.85 -14.81
CA ALA A 22 -47.88 26.23 -15.34
C ALA A 22 -48.95 26.09 -14.24
N GLN A 23 -49.89 27.04 -14.19
CA GLN A 23 -51.13 26.95 -13.41
C GLN A 23 -52.27 26.49 -14.34
N THR A 24 -53.31 25.81 -13.82
CA THR A 24 -54.71 26.31 -13.76
C THR A 24 -55.75 25.25 -13.35
N SER A 25 -56.81 25.72 -12.68
CA SER A 25 -58.22 25.26 -12.67
C SER A 25 -58.62 23.76 -12.70
N ALA A 26 -59.24 23.34 -11.59
CA ALA A 26 -60.58 22.73 -11.48
C ALA A 26 -61.08 21.65 -12.48
N GLY A 27 -61.49 20.51 -11.92
CA GLY A 27 -62.33 19.47 -12.53
C GLY A 27 -62.92 18.57 -11.42
N ALA A 28 -64.08 17.94 -11.63
CA ALA A 28 -64.89 17.36 -10.54
C ALA A 28 -65.16 15.85 -10.63
N ALA A 29 -65.35 15.24 -9.45
CA ALA A 29 -66.17 14.06 -9.10
C ALA A 29 -66.17 12.78 -9.96
N ALA A 30 -65.83 11.64 -9.32
CA ALA A 30 -66.74 10.48 -9.18
C ALA A 30 -66.19 9.40 -8.21
N THR A 31 -67.08 8.74 -7.47
CA THR A 31 -66.87 7.48 -6.70
C THR A 31 -67.54 6.32 -7.47
N PRO A 32 -67.18 5.03 -7.28
CA PRO A 32 -67.43 4.22 -6.06
C PRO A 32 -66.13 3.59 -5.47
N ALA A 33 -66.01 3.13 -4.22
CA ALA A 33 -66.86 2.45 -3.22
C ALA A 33 -66.60 0.91 -3.15
N GLU A 34 -67.00 0.30 -2.02
CA GLU A 34 -66.65 -1.07 -1.57
C GLU A 34 -65.18 -1.27 -1.11
N GLN A 35 -64.84 -2.05 -0.09
CA GLN A 35 -65.64 -2.72 0.96
C GLN A 35 -64.81 -2.78 2.27
N ARG A 36 -65.42 -3.12 3.42
CA ARG A 36 -64.76 -3.22 4.74
C ARG A 36 -65.26 -4.46 5.49
N PRO A 37 -64.43 -5.04 6.38
CA PRO A 37 -64.91 -5.23 7.75
C PRO A 37 -64.08 -4.48 8.82
N ARG A 38 -64.63 -4.39 10.03
CA ARG A 38 -63.97 -3.91 11.26
C ARG A 38 -64.24 -4.89 12.40
N PHE A 39 -63.21 -5.22 13.17
CA PHE A 39 -63.25 -5.49 14.62
C PHE A 39 -61.85 -5.11 15.17
N GLY A 40 -61.66 -4.69 16.41
CA GLY A 40 -62.59 -4.31 17.48
C GLY A 40 -61.80 -3.53 18.55
N SER A 41 -62.44 -2.63 19.30
CA SER A 41 -61.75 -1.66 20.17
C SER A 41 -61.96 -1.93 21.66
N THR A 42 -60.94 -1.67 22.49
CA THR A 42 -61.08 -0.87 23.73
C THR A 42 -59.73 -0.40 24.31
N VAL A 43 -59.76 0.77 24.96
CA VAL A 43 -58.80 1.28 25.95
C VAL A 43 -59.64 1.89 27.08
N PRO A 44 -59.17 1.95 28.34
CA PRO A 44 -58.69 3.22 28.90
C PRO A 44 -57.45 3.02 29.81
N GLY A 45 -56.49 3.94 29.92
CA GLY A 45 -56.56 5.25 30.60
C GLY A 45 -55.53 5.24 31.76
N ALA A 46 -55.05 6.35 32.33
CA ALA A 46 -55.18 7.78 32.02
C ALA A 46 -53.94 8.54 32.54
N ALA A 47 -53.75 9.81 32.14
CA ALA A 47 -52.70 10.71 32.66
C ALA A 47 -53.25 11.64 33.76
N PRO A 48 -52.37 12.23 34.60
CA PRO A 48 -52.00 13.66 34.44
C PRO A 48 -50.47 13.85 34.41
N ALA A 49 -49.87 14.73 33.59
CA ALA A 49 -49.96 16.20 33.48
C ALA A 49 -48.90 16.95 34.34
N MET A 50 -48.29 17.99 33.76
CA MET A 50 -47.18 18.77 34.36
C MET A 50 -47.67 19.95 35.23
N PRO A 51 -46.74 20.72 35.83
CA PRO A 51 -46.49 22.04 35.22
C PRO A 51 -45.01 22.38 35.01
N ALA A 52 -44.74 23.37 34.15
CA ALA A 52 -43.42 23.97 33.94
C ALA A 52 -43.36 25.37 34.59
N ALA A 53 -42.16 25.82 35.00
CA ALA A 53 -41.96 27.14 35.61
C ALA A 53 -40.64 27.83 35.21
N LYS A 54 -40.79 28.95 34.49
CA LYS A 54 -39.91 30.13 34.32
C LYS A 54 -40.88 31.31 34.09
N PRO A 55 -40.57 32.59 34.40
CA PRO A 55 -39.24 33.22 34.26
C PRO A 55 -38.86 34.24 35.37
N ALA A 56 -37.67 34.87 35.24
CA ALA A 56 -37.43 36.27 35.60
C ALA A 56 -36.05 36.77 35.08
N THR A 57 -35.99 38.00 34.59
CA THR A 57 -34.78 38.85 34.43
C THR A 57 -35.19 40.31 34.68
N PRO A 58 -34.21 41.22 34.91
CA PRO A 58 -34.12 42.36 33.98
C PRO A 58 -32.69 42.75 33.57
N THR A 59 -32.62 43.45 32.43
CA THR A 59 -31.48 44.11 31.74
C THR A 59 -31.10 45.47 32.37
N PRO A 60 -30.09 46.25 31.88
CA PRO A 60 -29.25 46.17 30.65
C PRO A 60 -27.73 45.99 31.00
N ALA A 61 -26.67 46.38 30.26
CA ALA A 61 -26.47 47.22 29.06
C ALA A 61 -25.16 46.91 28.26
N SER A 62 -24.95 47.68 27.18
CA SER A 62 -23.76 47.79 26.29
C SER A 62 -23.59 49.30 25.92
N PRO A 63 -22.70 49.81 25.02
CA PRO A 63 -21.76 49.16 24.06
C PRO A 63 -20.39 49.90 23.81
N PHE A 64 -19.69 49.55 22.70
CA PHE A 64 -18.59 50.26 21.97
C PHE A 64 -17.10 50.25 22.42
N ARG A 65 -16.29 49.44 21.71
CA ARG A 65 -15.16 49.79 20.78
C ARG A 65 -13.96 50.72 21.19
N SER A 66 -12.76 50.10 21.18
CA SER A 66 -11.47 50.50 20.51
C SER A 66 -10.68 51.79 20.81
N ALA A 67 -9.36 51.65 21.13
CA ALA A 67 -8.15 52.52 20.91
C ALA A 67 -7.09 52.24 22.04
N VAL A 68 -5.74 52.19 21.94
CA VAL A 68 -4.65 52.67 21.02
C VAL A 68 -4.30 54.17 21.19
N PRO A 69 -3.02 54.67 21.23
CA PRO A 69 -1.67 54.06 21.26
C PRO A 69 -0.88 54.47 22.57
N PRO A 70 0.43 54.91 22.62
CA PRO A 70 1.13 55.90 21.77
C PRO A 70 2.29 55.35 20.89
N LEU A 71 2.69 56.15 19.88
CA LEU A 71 3.90 55.97 19.06
C LEU A 71 5.06 56.83 19.61
N GLY A 72 6.30 56.58 19.16
CA GLY A 72 7.25 57.68 18.92
C GLY A 72 8.74 57.42 19.07
N ALA A 73 9.41 56.93 18.02
CA ALA A 73 10.78 57.32 17.63
C ALA A 73 11.14 56.77 16.24
N GLN A 74 11.84 57.56 15.43
CA GLN A 74 12.49 57.14 14.18
C GLN A 74 13.94 57.66 14.15
N ALA A 75 14.73 57.08 13.25
CA ALA A 75 15.99 57.61 12.69
C ALA A 75 17.28 57.56 13.55
N GLN A 76 18.37 57.44 12.79
CA GLN A 76 19.79 57.63 13.15
C GLN A 76 20.15 59.13 12.90
N PRO A 77 21.41 59.65 13.08
CA PRO A 77 22.69 58.98 13.31
C PRO A 77 23.61 59.71 14.34
N ALA A 78 24.94 59.52 14.21
CA ALA A 78 26.07 60.08 14.98
C ALA A 78 26.30 59.47 16.39
N GLY A 79 27.53 59.43 16.93
CA GLY A 79 28.85 59.72 16.32
C GLY A 79 29.92 60.12 17.37
N ALA A 80 31.17 59.63 17.21
CA ALA A 80 32.34 59.86 18.10
C ALA A 80 32.19 59.28 19.55
N GLN A 81 33.24 58.99 20.35
CA GLN A 81 34.69 58.74 20.15
C GLN A 81 35.14 57.85 21.35
N ALA A 82 35.85 56.73 21.17
CA ALA A 82 37.31 56.57 21.12
C ALA A 82 38.09 56.82 22.45
N ALA A 83 38.28 55.76 23.27
CA ALA A 83 39.40 55.49 24.22
C ALA A 83 39.04 54.24 25.07
N GLY A 84 39.94 53.35 25.52
CA GLY A 84 41.38 53.18 25.26
C GLY A 84 41.93 51.93 25.99
N SER A 85 43.13 51.44 25.61
CA SER A 85 43.95 50.38 26.26
C SER A 85 43.24 49.09 26.77
N ALA A 86 43.34 47.95 26.07
CA ALA A 86 44.47 46.99 26.09
C ALA A 86 44.53 46.05 27.31
N PHE A 87 44.61 44.73 27.05
CA PHE A 87 45.57 43.81 27.70
C PHE A 87 45.77 42.53 26.84
N ARG A 88 46.77 41.70 27.18
CA ARG A 88 47.24 40.57 26.36
C ARG A 88 46.48 39.24 26.56
N SER A 89 46.41 38.43 25.51
CA SER A 89 46.19 36.98 25.59
C SER A 89 47.38 36.24 26.23
N PRO A 90 47.15 35.16 26.99
CA PRO A 90 48.16 34.15 27.30
C PRO A 90 47.97 32.85 26.49
N THR A 91 49.08 32.26 26.04
CA THR A 91 49.17 30.92 25.43
C THR A 91 49.34 29.82 26.49
N ALA A 92 48.85 28.61 26.21
CA ALA A 92 49.18 27.38 26.96
C ALA A 92 50.38 26.63 26.32
N PRO A 93 51.10 25.75 27.05
CA PRO A 93 52.54 25.56 26.82
C PRO A 93 52.99 24.30 26.05
N ALA A 94 54.28 24.29 25.70
CA ALA A 94 55.07 23.13 25.25
C ALA A 94 55.73 22.42 26.47
N GLY A 95 56.48 21.31 26.36
CA GLY A 95 57.02 20.62 25.18
C GLY A 95 58.01 19.49 25.56
N THR A 96 59.20 19.47 24.93
CA THR A 96 60.24 18.40 24.93
C THR A 96 59.85 17.17 24.09
N GLY A 97 60.72 16.47 23.34
CA GLY A 97 62.15 16.61 22.94
C GLY A 97 62.49 15.40 22.00
N LEU A 98 63.55 15.27 21.19
CA LEU A 98 64.86 15.92 21.00
C LEU A 98 65.42 15.54 19.59
N GLY A 99 66.19 16.42 18.93
CA GLY A 99 67.15 16.08 17.83
C GLY A 99 66.59 15.53 16.49
N GLY A 100 67.28 15.66 15.34
CA GLY A 100 68.50 16.42 15.04
C GLY A 100 68.92 16.30 13.55
N ALA A 101 69.53 17.37 13.03
CA ALA A 101 70.25 17.56 11.74
C ALA A 101 70.32 16.46 10.66
N ALA A 102 70.00 16.83 9.41
CA ALA A 102 70.89 16.72 8.23
C ALA A 102 70.29 17.45 7.00
N ALA A 103 71.12 17.75 5.98
CA ALA A 103 70.71 18.42 4.74
C ALA A 103 70.77 17.47 3.52
N GLY A 104 70.00 17.77 2.45
CA GLY A 104 70.02 17.00 1.20
C GLY A 104 69.29 17.70 0.04
N THR A 105 69.88 17.65 -1.16
CA THR A 105 69.42 18.36 -2.38
C THR A 105 68.45 17.54 -3.26
N ARG A 106 67.72 18.28 -4.13
CA ARG A 106 67.16 17.91 -5.47
C ARG A 106 67.79 16.69 -6.19
N PRO A 107 67.15 16.11 -7.24
CA PRO A 107 65.74 16.11 -7.69
C PRO A 107 65.21 14.66 -8.03
N PRO A 108 64.00 14.43 -8.61
CA PRO A 108 63.52 13.06 -8.89
C PRO A 108 63.92 12.47 -10.26
N LEU A 109 64.15 11.15 -10.26
CA LEU A 109 64.25 10.17 -11.37
C LEU A 109 63.49 8.90 -10.90
N GLY A 110 62.93 7.98 -11.72
CA GLY A 110 62.79 7.86 -13.18
C GLY A 110 61.82 6.68 -13.51
N GLN A 111 61.59 6.38 -14.80
CA GLN A 111 60.69 5.27 -15.25
C GLN A 111 61.41 3.90 -15.35
N PRO A 112 60.67 2.78 -15.57
CA PRO A 112 60.34 2.25 -16.93
C PRO A 112 58.81 2.14 -17.19
N GLY A 113 58.22 1.97 -18.40
CA GLY A 113 58.71 1.69 -19.77
C GLY A 113 58.53 0.20 -20.17
N PHE A 114 57.86 -0.27 -21.24
CA PHE A 114 57.12 0.27 -22.41
C PHE A 114 55.92 -0.69 -22.73
N GLY A 115 55.04 -0.62 -23.76
CA GLY A 115 54.76 0.28 -24.91
C GLY A 115 53.22 0.55 -25.02
N GLN A 116 52.53 0.92 -26.11
CA GLN A 116 52.74 1.00 -27.59
C GLN A 116 52.56 -0.32 -28.38
N THR A 117 51.81 -0.43 -29.51
CA THR A 117 51.13 0.52 -30.45
C THR A 117 49.70 0.02 -30.85
N ALA A 118 48.64 0.83 -30.98
CA ALA A 118 48.16 1.69 -32.11
C ALA A 118 47.34 1.01 -33.27
N ARG A 119 46.27 1.70 -33.73
CA ARG A 119 45.43 1.49 -34.97
C ARG A 119 46.01 2.37 -36.13
N PRO A 120 45.46 2.57 -37.39
CA PRO A 120 44.10 2.33 -37.96
C PRO A 120 44.08 1.75 -39.45
N PRO A 121 43.33 2.27 -40.49
CA PRO A 121 41.97 1.85 -40.92
C PRO A 121 41.73 1.60 -42.47
N LEU A 122 40.43 1.49 -42.89
CA LEU A 122 39.84 1.38 -44.27
C LEU A 122 40.04 0.04 -45.02
N GLY A 123 39.20 -0.40 -45.99
CA GLY A 123 37.86 0.08 -46.42
C GLY A 123 37.31 -0.57 -47.73
N SER A 124 35.98 -0.55 -47.93
CA SER A 124 35.18 -0.81 -49.18
C SER A 124 35.04 -2.22 -49.83
N THR A 125 33.86 -2.41 -50.45
CA THR A 125 33.31 -3.51 -51.30
C THR A 125 33.86 -3.50 -52.75
N PRO A 126 33.74 -4.55 -53.63
CA PRO A 126 32.51 -5.33 -53.94
C PRO A 126 32.69 -6.80 -54.42
N GLY A 127 31.61 -7.44 -54.90
CA GLY A 127 31.66 -8.64 -55.77
C GLY A 127 30.61 -9.72 -55.49
N SER A 128 30.10 -10.40 -56.52
CA SER A 128 29.07 -11.44 -56.43
C SER A 128 29.39 -12.68 -57.28
N THR A 129 29.19 -13.90 -56.76
CA THR A 129 28.94 -15.10 -57.58
C THR A 129 28.26 -16.26 -56.82
N LEU A 130 27.61 -17.14 -57.58
CA LEU A 130 26.92 -18.40 -57.24
C LEU A 130 27.52 -19.53 -58.11
N PRO A 131 27.15 -20.83 -57.98
CA PRO A 131 26.57 -21.60 -56.87
C PRO A 131 27.50 -22.85 -56.57
N PRO A 132 27.18 -24.17 -56.68
CA PRO A 132 26.00 -24.92 -57.19
C PRO A 132 25.14 -25.62 -56.10
N ARG A 133 23.97 -26.13 -56.51
CA ARG A 133 23.09 -27.07 -55.77
C ARG A 133 23.09 -28.45 -56.45
N THR A 134 23.07 -29.52 -55.65
CA THR A 134 22.32 -30.77 -55.91
C THR A 134 21.93 -31.38 -54.54
N GLY A 135 20.82 -32.08 -54.34
CA GLY A 135 19.63 -32.27 -55.18
C GLY A 135 19.40 -33.73 -55.62
N VAL A 136 18.45 -34.42 -54.97
CA VAL A 136 17.67 -35.58 -55.46
C VAL A 136 16.53 -35.85 -54.46
N THR A 137 15.38 -36.34 -54.94
CA THR A 137 14.22 -36.75 -54.10
C THR A 137 13.75 -38.19 -54.46
N PRO A 138 12.46 -38.61 -54.32
CA PRO A 138 12.12 -39.90 -53.72
C PRO A 138 12.02 -41.05 -54.74
N PRO A 139 11.46 -42.20 -54.31
CA PRO A 139 10.20 -42.60 -54.95
C PRO A 139 9.11 -43.05 -53.95
N ALA A 140 7.89 -43.21 -54.46
CA ALA A 140 6.76 -43.85 -53.78
C ALA A 140 6.23 -45.01 -54.63
N SER A 141 5.63 -46.02 -53.99
CA SER A 141 4.91 -47.15 -54.62
C SER A 141 3.87 -47.73 -53.65
N GLY A 142 2.90 -48.50 -54.15
CA GLY A 142 1.87 -49.17 -53.33
C GLY A 142 1.07 -50.25 -54.07
N MET A 143 -0.06 -50.66 -53.47
CA MET A 143 -0.99 -51.76 -53.85
C MET A 143 -0.61 -53.18 -53.39
N ALA A 144 -1.63 -54.07 -53.38
CA ALA A 144 -1.70 -55.45 -52.84
C ALA A 144 -1.48 -55.56 -51.31
N ALA A 145 -2.43 -55.89 -50.41
CA ALA A 145 -3.73 -56.58 -50.41
C ALA A 145 -3.72 -58.11 -50.16
N GLN A 146 -4.14 -58.52 -48.95
CA GLN A 146 -4.76 -59.82 -48.65
C GLN A 146 -5.53 -59.81 -47.30
N ARG A 147 -6.45 -60.77 -47.12
CA ARG A 147 -7.37 -61.04 -45.97
C ARG A 147 -7.15 -62.51 -45.51
N PRO A 148 -7.81 -63.09 -44.46
CA PRO A 148 -8.99 -62.68 -43.65
C PRO A 148 -8.65 -62.48 -42.14
N ALA A 149 -9.52 -62.08 -41.18
CA ALA A 149 -10.98 -61.91 -41.01
C ALA A 149 -11.78 -63.06 -40.32
N GLN A 150 -12.77 -62.67 -39.48
CA GLN A 150 -13.74 -63.47 -38.68
C GLN A 150 -13.21 -63.99 -37.31
N THR A 151 -14.00 -64.03 -36.20
CA THR A 151 -15.43 -63.70 -35.98
C THR A 151 -15.73 -63.13 -34.57
N SER A 152 -16.90 -62.49 -34.41
CA SER A 152 -17.45 -61.87 -33.18
C SER A 152 -18.28 -62.88 -32.32
N PRO A 153 -19.08 -62.53 -31.26
CA PRO A 153 -19.97 -61.37 -31.06
C PRO A 153 -19.89 -60.67 -29.68
N ALA A 154 -20.81 -59.73 -29.43
CA ALA A 154 -20.89 -58.88 -28.24
C ALA A 154 -22.24 -58.98 -27.52
N THR A 155 -22.33 -58.44 -26.30
CA THR A 155 -23.60 -58.10 -25.64
C THR A 155 -23.48 -56.80 -24.84
N SER A 156 -24.59 -56.08 -24.71
CA SER A 156 -24.70 -54.80 -23.99
C SER A 156 -25.40 -54.97 -22.64
N ALA A 157 -24.97 -54.22 -21.62
CA ALA A 157 -25.73 -54.03 -20.38
C ALA A 157 -25.39 -52.65 -19.76
N LEU A 158 -26.40 -52.00 -19.18
CA LEU A 158 -26.25 -50.66 -18.57
C LEU A 158 -25.61 -50.75 -17.17
N ARG A 159 -24.92 -49.68 -16.77
CA ARG A 159 -24.38 -49.50 -15.42
C ARG A 159 -25.41 -48.77 -14.53
N PRO A 160 -26.00 -49.41 -13.49
CA PRO A 160 -26.93 -48.74 -12.59
C PRO A 160 -26.22 -47.79 -11.60
N PRO A 161 -26.94 -46.78 -11.06
CA PRO A 161 -26.40 -45.86 -10.05
C PRO A 161 -26.35 -46.49 -8.65
N LEU A 162 -25.40 -46.04 -7.83
CA LEU A 162 -25.33 -46.40 -6.40
C LEU A 162 -26.06 -45.34 -5.55
N THR A 163 -27.03 -45.77 -4.76
CA THR A 163 -27.73 -44.94 -3.75
C THR A 163 -27.17 -45.20 -2.34
N PRO A 164 -27.28 -44.22 -1.41
CA PRO A 164 -26.54 -44.27 -0.14
C PRO A 164 -27.36 -44.87 1.04
N ALA A 165 -27.13 -46.14 1.38
CA ALA A 165 -27.62 -46.72 2.64
C ALA A 165 -26.83 -47.98 3.09
N ALA A 166 -25.77 -47.80 3.89
CA ALA A 166 -25.09 -48.90 4.60
C ALA A 166 -24.26 -48.37 5.79
N ALA A 167 -24.92 -48.09 6.91
CA ALA A 167 -24.24 -47.75 8.18
C ALA A 167 -23.99 -49.01 9.04
N PHE A 168 -23.13 -48.87 10.06
CA PHE A 168 -22.84 -49.83 11.12
C PHE A 168 -22.12 -51.15 10.73
N ARG A 169 -20.81 -51.18 10.99
CA ARG A 169 -20.13 -52.38 11.53
C ARG A 169 -19.02 -51.94 12.49
N SER A 170 -19.07 -52.42 13.74
CA SER A 170 -18.11 -52.05 14.79
C SER A 170 -16.88 -52.96 14.78
N PRO A 171 -15.65 -52.42 14.90
CA PRO A 171 -14.45 -53.20 15.22
C PRO A 171 -14.35 -53.51 16.72
N THR A 172 -13.78 -54.67 17.06
CA THR A 172 -13.58 -55.15 18.44
C THR A 172 -12.31 -54.57 19.09
N GLN A 173 -12.21 -54.67 20.41
CA GLN A 173 -11.08 -54.17 21.22
C GLN A 173 -9.73 -54.82 20.87
N ALA A 174 -8.65 -54.03 20.95
CA ALA A 174 -7.27 -54.51 20.97
C ALA A 174 -6.38 -53.62 21.87
N THR A 175 -6.11 -54.10 23.09
CA THR A 175 -5.01 -53.72 24.00
C THR A 175 -4.57 -52.25 24.09
N ASP A 176 -4.90 -51.58 25.19
CA ASP A 176 -4.32 -50.30 25.58
C ASP A 176 -2.79 -50.39 25.82
N SER A 177 -2.02 -49.91 24.85
CA SER A 177 -0.68 -49.37 25.12
C SER A 177 -0.83 -47.87 25.38
N ALA A 178 -0.43 -47.41 26.57
CA ALA A 178 -0.76 -46.09 27.10
C ALA A 178 -0.21 -44.91 26.26
N ARG A 179 -0.95 -44.54 25.21
CA ARG A 179 -0.76 -43.30 24.45
C ARG A 179 -1.16 -42.14 25.35
N ALA A 180 -0.20 -41.62 26.11
CA ALA A 180 -0.39 -40.52 27.05
C ALA A 180 -1.24 -39.42 26.42
N ALA A 181 -2.46 -39.23 26.94
CA ALA A 181 -3.36 -38.21 26.47
C ALA A 181 -2.68 -36.86 26.69
N SER A 182 -2.39 -36.13 25.60
CA SER A 182 -1.79 -34.80 25.69
C SER A 182 -2.71 -33.94 26.54
N PRO A 183 -2.30 -33.51 27.75
CA PRO A 183 -3.18 -32.78 28.63
C PRO A 183 -3.51 -31.46 27.92
N PHE A 184 -4.80 -31.20 27.75
CA PHE A 184 -5.28 -29.95 27.16
C PHE A 184 -4.68 -28.79 27.98
N ARG A 185 -3.64 -28.15 27.43
CA ARG A 185 -3.19 -26.85 27.97
C ARG A 185 -4.41 -25.96 27.90
N LYS A 186 -4.80 -25.35 29.03
CA LYS A 186 -5.78 -24.25 29.04
C LYS A 186 -5.43 -23.30 27.90
N ASP A 187 -6.43 -22.78 27.21
CA ASP A 187 -6.19 -21.70 26.25
C ASP A 187 -5.41 -20.60 26.95
N LEU A 188 -4.27 -20.26 26.35
CA LEU A 188 -3.26 -19.48 27.03
C LEU A 188 -3.73 -18.03 27.05
N GLN A 189 -4.30 -17.62 28.18
CA GLN A 189 -4.75 -16.27 28.42
C GLN A 189 -3.57 -15.36 28.75
N ILE A 190 -3.56 -14.15 28.20
CA ILE A 190 -2.54 -13.14 28.48
C ILE A 190 -2.92 -12.37 29.74
N SER A 191 -1.99 -12.20 30.69
CA SER A 191 -2.21 -11.28 31.82
C SER A 191 -2.23 -9.82 31.33
N ASP A 192 -2.74 -8.89 32.14
CA ASP A 192 -2.73 -7.47 31.77
C ASP A 192 -1.30 -6.92 31.69
N GLU A 193 -0.42 -7.34 32.61
CA GLU A 193 1.01 -6.99 32.58
C GLU A 193 1.72 -7.51 31.32
N GLU A 194 1.55 -8.79 30.96
CA GLU A 194 2.11 -9.35 29.72
C GLU A 194 1.57 -8.64 28.46
N PHE A 195 0.29 -8.26 28.49
CA PHE A 195 -0.30 -7.49 27.41
C PHE A 195 0.31 -6.09 27.29
N LEU A 196 0.49 -5.36 28.39
CA LEU A 196 1.15 -4.04 28.39
C LEU A 196 2.59 -4.15 27.88
N GLN A 197 3.36 -5.13 28.37
CA GLN A 197 4.74 -5.38 27.93
C GLN A 197 4.84 -5.70 26.43
N LEU A 198 3.96 -6.57 25.92
CA LEU A 198 3.95 -6.91 24.48
C LEU A 198 3.38 -5.79 23.60
N ARG A 199 2.35 -5.06 24.05
CA ARG A 199 1.82 -3.86 23.39
C ARG A 199 2.92 -2.83 23.19
N ASP A 200 3.62 -2.47 24.26
CA ASP A 200 4.65 -1.44 24.24
C ASP A 200 5.88 -1.89 23.45
N PHE A 201 6.21 -3.18 23.49
CA PHE A 201 7.23 -3.75 22.61
C PHE A 201 6.84 -3.69 21.13
N ILE A 202 5.63 -4.10 20.76
CA ILE A 202 5.12 -4.01 19.37
C ILE A 202 5.16 -2.56 18.88
N TYR A 203 4.68 -1.61 19.68
CA TYR A 203 4.74 -0.18 19.37
C TYR A 203 6.19 0.31 19.20
N GLN A 204 7.11 -0.06 20.10
CA GLN A 204 8.54 0.27 19.97
C GLN A 204 9.17 -0.33 18.70
N GLN A 205 8.79 -1.54 18.29
CA GLN A 205 9.35 -2.16 17.09
C GLN A 205 8.78 -1.55 15.79
N CYS A 206 7.46 -1.47 15.62
CA CYS A 206 6.83 -1.09 14.34
C CYS A 206 5.80 0.04 14.39
N GLY A 207 5.62 0.72 15.53
CA GLY A 207 4.71 1.86 15.70
C GLY A 207 3.22 1.53 15.68
N ILE A 208 2.85 0.24 15.57
CA ILE A 208 1.45 -0.21 15.61
C ILE A 208 0.91 0.01 17.03
N PHE A 209 -0.09 0.89 17.14
CA PHE A 209 -0.75 1.23 18.39
C PHE A 209 -1.94 0.29 18.65
N ILE A 210 -1.94 -0.37 19.81
CA ILE A 210 -3.01 -1.27 20.24
C ILE A 210 -3.59 -0.73 21.54
N ALA A 211 -4.81 -0.19 21.47
CA ALA A 211 -5.54 0.32 22.64
C ALA A 211 -5.82 -0.81 23.66
N GLU A 212 -5.90 -0.47 24.94
CA GLU A 212 -5.98 -1.45 26.04
C GLU A 212 -7.24 -2.33 25.98
N ASN A 213 -8.37 -1.74 25.57
CA ASN A 213 -9.62 -2.47 25.29
C ASN A 213 -9.54 -3.45 24.09
N ARG A 214 -8.38 -3.57 23.44
CA ARG A 214 -8.10 -4.51 22.34
C ARG A 214 -7.05 -5.57 22.69
N LYS A 215 -6.81 -5.81 23.99
CA LYS A 215 -6.03 -6.95 24.55
C LYS A 215 -6.25 -8.28 23.80
N TYR A 216 -7.52 -8.62 23.51
CA TYR A 216 -7.91 -9.85 22.80
C TYR A 216 -7.28 -9.99 21.40
N LEU A 217 -6.88 -8.89 20.73
CA LEU A 217 -6.17 -8.97 19.45
C LEU A 217 -4.76 -9.53 19.61
N VAL A 218 -4.04 -9.13 20.67
CA VAL A 218 -2.69 -9.63 20.96
C VAL A 218 -2.75 -11.10 21.37
N GLU A 219 -3.68 -11.44 22.25
CA GLU A 219 -3.94 -12.83 22.71
C GLU A 219 -4.22 -13.76 21.52
N ASN A 220 -5.27 -13.48 20.75
CA ASN A 220 -5.68 -14.34 19.62
C ASN A 220 -4.56 -14.49 18.58
N ARG A 221 -3.86 -13.40 18.23
CA ARG A 221 -2.81 -13.42 17.20
C ARG A 221 -1.56 -14.18 17.65
N LEU A 222 -1.08 -13.94 18.88
CA LEU A 222 0.16 -14.56 19.35
C LEU A 222 -0.04 -15.97 19.91
N SER A 223 -1.24 -16.35 20.34
CA SER A 223 -1.52 -17.66 20.95
C SER A 223 -1.01 -18.86 20.12
N ASN A 224 -1.17 -18.82 18.79
CA ASN A 224 -0.67 -19.87 17.89
C ASN A 224 0.86 -19.83 17.75
N ARG A 225 1.47 -18.65 17.67
CA ARG A 225 2.93 -18.51 17.56
C ARG A 225 3.65 -19.02 18.82
N ILE A 226 3.07 -18.79 20.00
CA ILE A 226 3.56 -19.30 21.28
C ILE A 226 3.45 -20.84 21.35
N LYS A 227 2.34 -21.41 20.83
CA LYS A 227 2.16 -22.86 20.68
C LYS A 227 3.18 -23.47 19.72
N GLU A 228 3.43 -22.83 18.56
CA GLU A 228 4.42 -23.25 17.56
C GLU A 228 5.88 -23.23 18.08
N LEU A 229 6.22 -22.24 18.91
CA LEU A 229 7.52 -22.16 19.58
C LEU A 229 7.63 -23.05 20.85
N ASN A 230 6.56 -23.77 21.21
CA ASN A 230 6.44 -24.58 22.43
C ASN A 230 6.74 -23.82 23.74
N LEU A 231 6.52 -22.51 23.76
CA LEU A 231 6.67 -21.67 24.95
C LEU A 231 5.50 -21.89 25.93
N LYS A 232 5.64 -21.42 27.18
CA LYS A 232 4.68 -21.69 28.27
C LYS A 232 3.82 -20.48 28.65
N SER A 233 4.25 -19.27 28.29
CA SER A 233 3.62 -17.98 28.65
C SER A 233 3.86 -16.91 27.57
N TYR A 234 3.16 -15.78 27.68
CA TYR A 234 3.46 -14.59 26.86
C TYR A 234 4.75 -13.90 27.34
N SER A 235 5.05 -14.00 28.64
CA SER A 235 6.32 -13.59 29.26
C SER A 235 7.53 -14.28 28.61
N ASP A 236 7.45 -15.59 28.35
CA ASP A 236 8.51 -16.34 27.64
C ASP A 236 8.74 -15.78 26.23
N TYR A 237 7.66 -15.43 25.52
CA TYR A 237 7.72 -14.90 24.16
C TYR A 237 8.29 -13.48 24.12
N TYR A 238 7.92 -12.63 25.09
CA TYR A 238 8.53 -11.32 25.29
C TYR A 238 10.04 -11.42 25.58
N ASN A 239 10.44 -12.37 26.44
CA ASN A 239 11.85 -12.64 26.74
C ASN A 239 12.60 -13.15 25.50
N PHE A 240 12.01 -14.07 24.73
CA PHE A 240 12.56 -14.54 23.45
C PHE A 240 12.80 -13.36 22.49
N LEU A 241 11.77 -12.53 22.27
CA LEU A 241 11.82 -11.35 21.41
C LEU A 241 12.85 -10.29 21.84
N ARG A 242 13.30 -10.30 23.09
CA ARG A 242 14.32 -9.38 23.63
C ARG A 242 15.73 -9.96 23.65
N PHE A 243 15.91 -11.22 24.03
CA PHE A 243 17.20 -11.76 24.44
C PHE A 243 17.72 -12.95 23.61
N ASP A 244 16.85 -13.65 22.87
CA ASP A 244 17.28 -14.83 22.11
C ASP A 244 18.16 -14.47 20.89
N GLY A 245 19.14 -15.31 20.56
CA GLY A 245 20.03 -15.09 19.42
C GLY A 245 19.32 -15.09 18.07
N SER A 246 18.21 -15.81 17.95
CA SER A 246 17.37 -15.89 16.74
C SER A 246 16.28 -14.81 16.67
N ARG A 247 16.18 -13.90 17.66
CA ARG A 247 15.12 -12.89 17.78
C ARG A 247 14.84 -12.06 16.53
N ARG A 248 15.83 -11.85 15.65
CA ARG A 248 15.65 -11.15 14.36
C ARG A 248 14.71 -11.89 13.41
N THR A 249 14.79 -13.22 13.36
CA THR A 249 13.92 -14.07 12.55
C THR A 249 12.50 -14.05 13.11
N GLU A 250 12.37 -14.12 14.44
CA GLU A 250 11.06 -14.10 15.10
C GLU A 250 10.38 -12.73 15.07
N LEU A 251 11.13 -11.62 15.07
CA LEU A 251 10.58 -10.28 14.85
C LEU A 251 9.84 -10.16 13.51
N ASN A 252 10.35 -10.81 12.45
CA ASN A 252 9.61 -10.88 11.18
C ASN A 252 8.31 -11.69 11.31
N LYS A 253 8.29 -12.77 12.11
CA LYS A 253 7.06 -13.53 12.39
C LYS A 253 6.08 -12.77 13.28
N LEU A 254 6.55 -12.00 14.25
CA LEU A 254 5.75 -11.04 14.99
C LEU A 254 5.07 -10.07 14.01
N PHE A 255 5.81 -9.47 13.07
CA PHE A 255 5.26 -8.53 12.08
C PHE A 255 4.23 -9.17 11.13
N GLU A 256 4.47 -10.40 10.65
CA GLU A 256 3.49 -11.17 9.88
C GLU A 256 2.17 -11.37 10.65
N VAL A 257 2.25 -11.55 11.97
CA VAL A 257 1.13 -11.88 12.86
C VAL A 257 0.39 -10.65 13.42
N VAL A 258 1.06 -9.51 13.63
CA VAL A 258 0.44 -8.28 14.16
C VAL A 258 -0.07 -7.32 13.07
N THR A 259 0.31 -7.50 11.81
CA THR A 259 -0.24 -6.72 10.69
C THR A 259 -1.69 -7.13 10.37
N THR A 260 -2.41 -6.29 9.62
CA THR A 260 -3.82 -6.53 9.25
C THR A 260 -3.96 -6.32 7.74
N ASN A 261 -3.83 -7.41 6.99
CA ASN A 261 -3.51 -7.35 5.57
C ASN A 261 -4.77 -7.55 4.71
N GLU A 262 -5.65 -6.55 4.70
CA GLU A 262 -6.91 -6.55 3.92
C GLU A 262 -6.81 -5.56 2.75
N THR A 263 -6.98 -6.05 1.52
CA THR A 263 -6.63 -5.36 0.26
C THR A 263 -7.41 -5.92 -0.94
N SER A 264 -7.49 -5.14 -2.02
CA SER A 264 -8.07 -5.56 -3.30
C SER A 264 -7.57 -4.70 -4.47
N PHE A 265 -7.61 -5.25 -5.68
CA PHE A 265 -7.39 -4.50 -6.91
C PHE A 265 -8.47 -3.43 -7.07
N PHE A 266 -8.09 -2.22 -7.50
CA PHE A 266 -9.01 -1.08 -7.69
C PHE A 266 -9.80 -0.63 -6.43
N ARG A 267 -9.28 -0.89 -5.22
CA ARG A 267 -9.84 -0.40 -3.95
C ARG A 267 -10.02 1.13 -3.95
N ASN A 268 -11.19 1.59 -3.49
CA ASN A 268 -11.63 3.00 -3.46
C ASN A 268 -11.58 3.70 -4.85
N PRO A 269 -12.48 3.34 -5.79
CA PRO A 269 -12.47 3.86 -7.17
C PRO A 269 -12.43 5.39 -7.32
N PRO A 270 -13.19 6.23 -6.55
CA PRO A 270 -13.15 7.69 -6.71
C PRO A 270 -11.75 8.30 -6.54
N GLN A 271 -10.92 7.71 -5.69
CA GLN A 271 -9.55 8.16 -5.49
C GLN A 271 -8.60 7.75 -6.61
N LEU A 272 -8.80 6.55 -7.17
CA LEU A 272 -8.04 6.07 -8.32
C LEU A 272 -8.46 6.82 -9.61
N GLU A 273 -9.71 7.24 -9.71
CA GLU A 273 -10.21 8.14 -10.76
C GLU A 273 -9.52 9.51 -10.69
N VAL A 274 -9.40 10.11 -9.49
CA VAL A 274 -8.68 11.38 -9.29
C VAL A 274 -7.18 11.24 -9.54
N PHE A 275 -6.57 10.11 -9.15
CA PHE A 275 -5.20 9.79 -9.54
C PHE A 275 -5.04 9.75 -11.06
N GLN A 276 -5.88 8.97 -11.77
CA GLN A 276 -5.83 8.82 -13.22
C GLN A 276 -6.07 10.14 -13.97
N LYS A 277 -7.05 10.95 -13.53
CA LYS A 277 -7.59 12.09 -14.31
C LYS A 277 -7.10 13.46 -13.87
N SER A 278 -6.42 13.58 -12.74
CA SER A 278 -5.94 14.86 -12.22
C SER A 278 -4.48 14.81 -11.78
N VAL A 279 -4.13 13.93 -10.83
CA VAL A 279 -2.79 13.91 -10.23
C VAL A 279 -1.72 13.42 -11.21
N LEU A 280 -1.98 12.30 -11.90
CA LEU A 280 -1.03 11.69 -12.82
C LEU A 280 -0.79 12.57 -14.08
N PRO A 281 -1.82 13.11 -14.78
CA PRO A 281 -1.59 13.95 -15.96
C PRO A 281 -0.79 15.22 -15.66
N ASP A 282 -1.09 15.90 -14.54
CA ASP A 282 -0.35 17.07 -14.07
C ASP A 282 1.14 16.75 -13.86
N ILE A 283 1.44 15.70 -13.10
CA ILE A 283 2.83 15.29 -12.80
C ILE A 283 3.57 14.81 -14.06
N LEU A 284 2.90 14.09 -14.97
CA LEU A 284 3.48 13.75 -16.28
C LEU A 284 3.81 15.01 -17.09
N ASP A 285 2.96 16.03 -17.09
CA ASP A 285 3.22 17.28 -17.80
C ASP A 285 4.31 18.12 -17.15
N GLN A 286 4.45 18.11 -15.82
CA GLN A 286 5.60 18.70 -15.12
C GLN A 286 6.91 18.00 -15.53
N CYS A 287 6.93 16.67 -15.53
CA CYS A 287 8.08 15.86 -15.97
C CYS A 287 8.43 16.11 -17.45
N ARG A 288 7.43 16.22 -18.35
CA ARG A 288 7.61 16.61 -19.76
C ARG A 288 8.23 18.01 -19.88
N LYS A 289 7.70 19.02 -19.17
CA LYS A 289 8.20 20.41 -19.16
C LYS A 289 9.63 20.51 -18.63
N ALA A 290 10.00 19.68 -17.65
CA ALA A 290 11.35 19.56 -17.13
C ALA A 290 12.33 18.81 -18.07
N GLY A 291 11.89 18.38 -19.26
CA GLY A 291 12.70 17.61 -20.21
C GLY A 291 13.05 16.19 -19.74
N ARG A 292 12.36 15.66 -18.71
CA ARG A 292 12.71 14.41 -18.03
C ARG A 292 11.49 13.51 -17.89
N LYS A 293 11.33 12.58 -18.84
CA LYS A 293 10.37 11.46 -18.76
C LYS A 293 10.78 10.43 -17.69
N LYS A 294 10.88 10.85 -16.44
CA LYS A 294 11.14 10.01 -15.26
C LYS A 294 9.97 10.15 -14.30
N LEU A 295 9.43 9.02 -13.84
CA LEU A 295 8.37 8.95 -12.85
C LEU A 295 8.76 7.99 -11.71
N ARG A 296 8.55 8.44 -10.48
CA ARG A 296 8.77 7.70 -9.25
C ARG A 296 7.52 7.79 -8.38
N ILE A 297 6.99 6.61 -8.06
CA ILE A 297 5.83 6.43 -7.18
C ILE A 297 6.28 5.56 -6.01
N TRP A 298 5.80 5.87 -4.81
CA TRP A 298 5.96 5.03 -3.62
C TRP A 298 4.59 4.50 -3.19
N SER A 299 4.45 3.19 -3.00
CA SER A 299 3.31 2.55 -2.30
C SER A 299 3.83 1.99 -0.97
N ALA A 300 3.43 2.61 0.13
CA ALA A 300 3.90 2.33 1.48
C ALA A 300 2.81 1.59 2.28
N GLY A 301 3.09 0.36 2.71
CA GLY A 301 2.10 -0.59 3.22
C GLY A 301 1.33 -1.28 2.08
N CYS A 302 2.06 -1.74 1.06
CA CYS A 302 1.50 -2.29 -0.17
C CYS A 302 0.85 -3.70 -0.03
N SER A 303 0.94 -4.33 1.15
CA SER A 303 0.35 -5.64 1.46
C SER A 303 0.72 -6.70 0.40
N THR A 304 -0.25 -7.48 -0.09
CA THR A 304 -0.09 -8.52 -1.11
C THR A 304 0.03 -7.97 -2.54
N GLY A 305 0.22 -6.65 -2.71
CA GLY A 305 0.67 -6.03 -3.96
C GLY A 305 -0.41 -5.51 -4.91
N GLU A 306 -1.69 -5.66 -4.57
CA GLU A 306 -2.81 -5.25 -5.43
C GLU A 306 -2.79 -3.74 -5.71
N GLU A 307 -2.34 -2.91 -4.76
CA GLU A 307 -2.18 -1.47 -4.97
C GLU A 307 -1.10 -1.14 -6.02
N PRO A 308 0.20 -1.49 -5.84
CA PRO A 308 1.22 -1.14 -6.84
C PRO A 308 0.94 -1.76 -8.22
N TYR A 309 0.31 -2.93 -8.31
CA TYR A 309 -0.16 -3.46 -9.60
C TYR A 309 -1.35 -2.68 -10.18
N THR A 310 -2.31 -2.22 -9.35
CA THR A 310 -3.38 -1.29 -9.79
C THR A 310 -2.78 0.01 -10.35
N LEU A 311 -1.76 0.57 -9.68
CA LEU A 311 -1.06 1.77 -10.15
C LEU A 311 -0.31 1.53 -11.46
N ALA A 312 0.37 0.38 -11.61
CA ALA A 312 1.03 -0.02 -12.85
C ALA A 312 0.04 -0.14 -14.03
N ILE A 313 -1.13 -0.75 -13.82
CA ILE A 313 -2.20 -0.85 -14.84
C ILE A 313 -2.69 0.55 -15.25
N ILE A 314 -2.91 1.46 -14.29
CA ILE A 314 -3.34 2.83 -14.60
C ILE A 314 -2.27 3.58 -15.40
N LEU A 315 -0.98 3.37 -15.13
CA LEU A 315 0.11 3.92 -15.95
C LEU A 315 0.10 3.37 -17.38
N CYS A 316 -0.12 2.06 -17.57
CA CYS A 316 -0.28 1.46 -18.90
C CYS A 316 -1.45 2.05 -19.68
N GLU A 317 -2.62 2.22 -19.05
CA GLU A 317 -3.80 2.80 -19.69
C GLU A 317 -3.69 4.32 -19.98
N VAL A 318 -2.91 5.07 -19.19
CA VAL A 318 -2.72 6.51 -19.40
C VAL A 318 -1.60 6.80 -20.41
N LEU A 319 -0.47 6.12 -20.33
CA LEU A 319 0.68 6.35 -21.22
C LEU A 319 0.60 5.55 -22.53
N LYS A 320 0.01 4.35 -22.50
CA LYS A 320 -0.13 3.46 -23.67
C LYS A 320 1.22 3.29 -24.37
N GLY A 321 1.30 3.60 -25.67
CA GLY A 321 2.54 3.52 -26.45
C GLY A 321 3.67 4.44 -25.97
N GLU A 322 3.40 5.49 -25.16
CA GLU A 322 4.47 6.27 -24.55
C GLU A 322 5.24 5.51 -23.46
N ILE A 323 4.68 4.48 -22.83
CA ILE A 323 5.22 3.94 -21.57
C ILE A 323 6.69 3.48 -21.67
N SER A 324 7.10 2.95 -22.82
CA SER A 324 8.49 2.55 -23.10
C SER A 324 9.48 3.71 -23.21
N SER A 325 8.99 4.95 -23.36
CA SER A 325 9.79 6.19 -23.36
C SER A 325 9.91 6.85 -21.98
N TRP A 326 9.39 6.23 -20.92
CA TRP A 326 9.43 6.73 -19.55
C TRP A 326 10.28 5.84 -18.64
N ASP A 327 11.20 6.45 -17.89
CA ASP A 327 11.86 5.84 -16.72
C ASP A 327 10.85 5.78 -15.56
N ILE A 328 10.06 4.71 -15.50
CA ILE A 328 9.06 4.46 -14.45
C ILE A 328 9.59 3.47 -13.42
N LYS A 329 9.41 3.79 -12.14
CA LYS A 329 9.57 2.84 -11.04
C LYS A 329 8.56 3.13 -9.93
N ILE A 330 7.80 2.10 -9.56
CA ILE A 330 6.96 2.05 -8.37
C ILE A 330 7.77 1.35 -7.28
N THR A 331 8.23 2.08 -6.27
CA THR A 331 8.80 1.47 -5.06
C THR A 331 7.63 1.00 -4.19
N ALA A 332 7.58 -0.29 -3.89
CA ALA A 332 6.48 -0.90 -3.13
C ALA A 332 7.04 -1.55 -1.86
N ASN A 333 6.52 -1.17 -0.70
CA ASN A 333 7.06 -1.61 0.58
C ASN A 333 5.98 -2.05 1.56
N ASP A 334 6.35 -2.99 2.42
CA ASP A 334 5.54 -3.43 3.55
C ASP A 334 6.45 -3.82 4.73
N LEU A 335 5.86 -3.97 5.91
CA LEU A 335 6.55 -4.50 7.10
C LEU A 335 6.66 -6.04 7.04
N SER A 336 5.69 -6.71 6.42
CA SER A 336 5.59 -8.17 6.36
C SER A 336 6.23 -8.73 5.07
N GLU A 337 7.32 -9.48 5.22
CA GLU A 337 7.99 -10.12 4.07
C GLU A 337 7.14 -11.28 3.48
N ALA A 338 6.20 -11.85 4.23
CA ALA A 338 5.29 -12.87 3.70
C ALA A 338 4.29 -12.31 2.66
N VAL A 339 3.77 -11.10 2.89
CA VAL A 339 2.88 -10.44 1.90
C VAL A 339 3.69 -9.89 0.72
N LEU A 340 4.91 -9.40 0.94
CA LEU A 340 5.83 -9.03 -0.15
C LEU A 340 6.22 -10.24 -1.01
N ALA A 341 6.45 -11.41 -0.41
CA ALA A 341 6.68 -12.65 -1.15
C ALA A 341 5.45 -13.06 -1.99
N ALA A 342 4.23 -12.82 -1.50
CA ALA A 342 3.01 -13.01 -2.29
C ALA A 342 2.89 -11.97 -3.43
N ALA A 343 3.22 -10.70 -3.17
CA ALA A 343 3.23 -9.64 -4.17
C ALA A 343 4.23 -9.91 -5.32
N ARG A 344 5.45 -10.36 -4.99
CA ARG A 344 6.44 -10.79 -5.99
C ARG A 344 5.96 -12.01 -6.80
N ARG A 345 5.28 -12.98 -6.17
CA ARG A 345 4.60 -14.07 -6.90
C ARG A 345 3.50 -13.53 -7.83
N GLY A 346 2.72 -12.55 -7.39
CA GLY A 346 1.71 -11.86 -8.21
C GLY A 346 0.65 -12.81 -8.74
N VAL A 347 0.17 -13.71 -7.87
CA VAL A 347 -0.86 -14.72 -8.18
C VAL A 347 -2.03 -14.52 -7.22
N TYR A 348 -3.22 -14.34 -7.79
CA TYR A 348 -4.42 -13.85 -7.10
C TYR A 348 -5.64 -14.72 -7.37
N ASN A 349 -6.70 -14.55 -6.59
CA ASN A 349 -7.99 -15.22 -6.75
C ASN A 349 -9.10 -14.20 -7.04
N ASP A 350 -10.32 -14.66 -7.31
CA ASP A 350 -11.48 -13.79 -7.55
C ASP A 350 -11.77 -12.81 -6.38
N TYR A 351 -11.41 -13.17 -5.14
CA TYR A 351 -11.58 -12.28 -3.97
C TYR A 351 -10.65 -11.06 -4.02
N ALA A 352 -9.39 -11.21 -4.42
CA ALA A 352 -8.49 -10.08 -4.61
C ALA A 352 -8.92 -9.20 -5.80
N LEU A 353 -9.50 -9.81 -6.84
CA LEU A 353 -9.98 -9.13 -8.04
C LEU A 353 -11.41 -8.57 -7.93
N ARG A 354 -12.14 -8.77 -6.81
CA ARG A 354 -13.58 -8.46 -6.63
C ARG A 354 -14.04 -7.04 -6.98
N THR A 355 -13.14 -6.08 -7.05
CA THR A 355 -13.41 -4.66 -7.41
C THR A 355 -12.80 -4.24 -8.76
N THR A 356 -12.29 -5.19 -9.54
CA THR A 356 -11.63 -4.98 -10.85
C THR A 356 -12.65 -5.00 -11.99
N PRO A 357 -12.62 -4.05 -12.95
CA PRO A 357 -13.39 -4.17 -14.19
C PRO A 357 -12.99 -5.42 -14.97
N LYS A 358 -13.95 -6.14 -15.57
CA LYS A 358 -13.66 -7.41 -16.25
C LYS A 358 -12.68 -7.23 -17.41
N GLU A 359 -12.80 -6.12 -18.13
CA GLU A 359 -11.97 -5.76 -19.28
C GLU A 359 -10.49 -5.59 -18.86
N ILE A 360 -10.26 -5.12 -17.63
CA ILE A 360 -8.93 -4.96 -17.03
C ILE A 360 -8.40 -6.31 -16.53
N ALA A 361 -9.25 -7.15 -15.94
CA ALA A 361 -8.88 -8.51 -15.55
C ALA A 361 -8.43 -9.34 -16.78
N ASP A 362 -9.20 -9.30 -17.87
CA ASP A 362 -8.90 -10.00 -19.13
C ASP A 362 -7.66 -9.40 -19.83
N ALA A 363 -7.42 -8.09 -19.72
CA ALA A 363 -6.30 -7.42 -20.38
C ALA A 363 -4.95 -7.57 -19.65
N TYR A 364 -4.92 -7.59 -18.31
CA TYR A 364 -3.68 -7.46 -17.53
C TYR A 364 -3.30 -8.69 -16.68
N PHE A 365 -4.12 -9.75 -16.69
CA PHE A 365 -3.82 -11.01 -16.03
C PHE A 365 -3.81 -12.17 -17.03
N ILE A 366 -3.18 -13.28 -16.64
CA ILE A 366 -3.30 -14.60 -17.27
C ILE A 366 -4.15 -15.44 -16.32
N LYS A 367 -5.34 -15.89 -16.77
CA LYS A 367 -6.19 -16.77 -15.97
C LYS A 367 -5.77 -18.23 -16.17
N GLU A 368 -5.48 -18.91 -15.06
CA GLU A 368 -5.18 -20.34 -14.99
C GLU A 368 -6.09 -20.94 -13.91
N ASP A 369 -7.01 -21.81 -14.31
CA ASP A 369 -8.06 -22.38 -13.44
C ASP A 369 -8.80 -21.31 -12.60
N ALA A 370 -8.63 -21.35 -11.27
CA ALA A 370 -9.20 -20.42 -10.30
C ALA A 370 -8.21 -19.31 -9.85
N GLN A 371 -7.12 -19.11 -10.61
CA GLN A 371 -6.07 -18.13 -10.30
C GLN A 371 -5.85 -17.14 -11.44
N TYR A 372 -5.41 -15.94 -11.07
CA TYR A 372 -5.06 -14.84 -11.98
C TYR A 372 -3.62 -14.45 -11.71
N LYS A 373 -2.73 -14.70 -12.68
CA LYS A 373 -1.32 -14.28 -12.61
C LYS A 373 -1.18 -12.90 -13.26
N ILE A 374 -0.65 -11.93 -12.53
CA ILE A 374 -0.37 -10.60 -13.09
C ILE A 374 0.72 -10.71 -14.16
N LYS A 375 0.54 -10.03 -15.30
CA LYS A 375 1.47 -10.17 -16.44
C LYS A 375 2.88 -9.63 -16.13
N PRO A 376 3.97 -10.24 -16.66
CA PRO A 376 5.34 -9.90 -16.29
C PRO A 376 5.75 -8.44 -16.52
N GLU A 377 5.24 -7.80 -17.56
CA GLU A 377 5.51 -6.40 -17.91
C GLU A 377 5.08 -5.42 -16.81
N LEU A 378 4.02 -5.72 -16.05
CA LEU A 378 3.63 -4.92 -14.89
C LEU A 378 4.58 -5.11 -13.71
N LYS A 379 5.17 -6.31 -13.57
CA LYS A 379 6.17 -6.58 -12.51
C LYS A 379 7.46 -5.80 -12.75
N ALA A 380 7.85 -5.61 -14.01
CA ALA A 380 9.06 -4.85 -14.37
C ALA A 380 9.01 -3.38 -13.91
N LEU A 381 7.81 -2.82 -13.69
CA LEU A 381 7.60 -1.46 -13.19
C LEU A 381 7.73 -1.34 -11.66
N ILE A 382 7.78 -2.44 -10.91
CA ILE A 382 7.62 -2.44 -9.44
C ILE A 382 8.82 -3.05 -8.71
N SER A 383 9.30 -2.36 -7.68
CA SER A 383 10.40 -2.81 -6.81
C SER A 383 9.89 -3.08 -5.39
N PHE A 384 9.76 -4.36 -5.03
CA PHE A 384 9.22 -4.82 -3.74
C PHE A 384 10.31 -5.06 -2.67
N GLY A 385 10.34 -4.25 -1.62
CA GLY A 385 11.30 -4.39 -0.51
C GLY A 385 10.69 -4.15 0.88
N GLN A 386 11.14 -4.89 1.88
CA GLN A 386 10.68 -4.73 3.27
C GLN A 386 11.12 -3.35 3.83
N ILE A 387 10.17 -2.55 4.32
CA ILE A 387 10.44 -1.31 5.06
C ILE A 387 9.51 -1.21 6.26
N ASN A 388 10.11 -0.97 7.43
CA ASN A 388 9.41 -0.58 8.64
C ASN A 388 9.19 0.95 8.64
N LEU A 389 7.93 1.41 8.61
CA LEU A 389 7.61 2.84 8.67
C LEU A 389 8.03 3.51 9.99
N ASN A 390 8.36 2.73 11.03
CA ASN A 390 8.92 3.24 12.29
C ASN A 390 10.44 3.50 12.20
N ASP A 391 11.15 2.95 11.21
CA ASP A 391 12.59 3.14 11.03
C ASP A 391 12.89 4.34 10.11
N LYS A 392 13.28 5.45 10.74
CA LYS A 392 13.62 6.70 10.05
C LYS A 392 14.78 6.55 9.06
N GLU A 393 15.74 5.66 9.33
CA GLU A 393 16.89 5.45 8.46
C GLU A 393 16.56 4.56 7.26
N GLN A 394 15.60 3.64 7.39
CA GLN A 394 15.01 2.94 6.23
C GLN A 394 14.25 3.95 5.34
N LEU A 395 13.42 4.81 5.91
CA LEU A 395 12.66 5.80 5.14
C LEU A 395 13.56 6.85 4.47
N ARG A 396 14.71 7.20 5.06
CA ARG A 396 15.74 8.06 4.44
C ARG A 396 16.45 7.42 3.24
N ARG A 397 16.34 6.11 3.04
CA ARG A 397 16.93 5.37 1.90
C ARG A 397 15.94 5.15 0.75
N VAL A 398 14.70 5.62 0.86
CA VAL A 398 13.71 5.56 -0.23
C VAL A 398 14.10 6.55 -1.33
N GLU A 399 13.89 6.19 -2.59
CA GLU A 399 14.11 7.11 -3.71
C GLU A 399 12.99 8.15 -3.74
N LYS A 400 13.37 9.44 -3.81
CA LYS A 400 12.40 10.52 -3.89
C LYS A 400 11.39 10.30 -5.01
N SER A 401 10.13 10.55 -4.68
CA SER A 401 8.98 10.23 -5.52
C SER A 401 8.16 11.47 -5.83
N GLN A 402 7.57 11.53 -7.03
CA GLN A 402 6.59 12.57 -7.36
C GLN A 402 5.23 12.24 -6.73
N ILE A 403 4.97 10.95 -6.45
CA ILE A 403 3.70 10.50 -5.88
C ILE A 403 3.96 9.50 -4.75
N VAL A 404 3.28 9.67 -3.62
CA VAL A 404 3.28 8.72 -2.49
C VAL A 404 1.85 8.25 -2.22
N PHE A 405 1.66 6.95 -2.14
CA PHE A 405 0.46 6.27 -1.68
C PHE A 405 0.76 5.62 -0.32
N CYS A 406 -0.10 5.84 0.67
CA CYS A 406 -0.07 5.15 1.95
C CYS A 406 -1.51 5.08 2.48
N ARG A 407 -2.21 3.97 2.20
CA ARG A 407 -3.68 3.90 2.27
C ARG A 407 -4.15 2.75 3.13
N ASN A 408 -4.99 3.07 4.11
CA ASN A 408 -5.48 2.13 5.12
C ASN A 408 -4.35 1.52 5.99
N VAL A 409 -3.33 2.33 6.29
CA VAL A 409 -2.12 1.97 7.05
C VAL A 409 -1.96 2.86 8.28
N ILE A 410 -2.10 4.18 8.13
CA ILE A 410 -1.92 5.13 9.24
C ILE A 410 -3.08 5.12 10.25
N ILE A 411 -4.17 4.40 9.95
CA ILE A 411 -5.19 3.97 10.93
C ILE A 411 -4.64 3.08 12.07
N TYR A 412 -3.50 2.41 11.88
CA TYR A 412 -2.88 1.55 12.90
C TYR A 412 -1.88 2.29 13.79
N PHE A 413 -1.68 3.59 13.58
CA PHE A 413 -0.73 4.42 14.30
C PHE A 413 -1.43 5.39 15.25
N ASP A 414 -0.72 5.83 16.29
CA ASP A 414 -1.14 6.97 17.10
C ASP A 414 -0.74 8.30 16.43
N ASP A 415 -0.98 9.44 17.08
CA ASP A 415 -0.71 10.74 16.46
C ASP A 415 0.77 11.12 16.43
N GLU A 416 1.63 10.53 17.28
CA GLU A 416 3.08 10.72 17.21
C GLU A 416 3.68 9.93 16.04
N MET A 417 3.34 8.65 15.93
CA MET A 417 3.77 7.78 14.84
C MET A 417 3.23 8.28 13.49
N LYS A 418 1.98 8.78 13.43
CA LYS A 418 1.47 9.52 12.26
C LYS A 418 2.36 10.72 11.91
N ARG A 419 2.63 11.62 12.86
CA ARG A 419 3.50 12.80 12.63
C ARG A 419 4.87 12.39 12.08
N LYS A 420 5.48 11.35 12.66
CA LYS A 420 6.78 10.79 12.23
C LYS A 420 6.73 10.27 10.78
N VAL A 421 5.74 9.46 10.43
CA VAL A 421 5.58 8.87 9.08
C VAL A 421 5.25 9.94 8.04
N ILE A 422 4.35 10.87 8.36
CA ILE A 422 3.92 11.93 7.44
C ILE A 422 5.05 12.94 7.16
N ASN A 423 5.91 13.23 8.14
CA ASN A 423 7.13 14.01 7.90
C ASN A 423 8.12 13.25 7.00
N ALA A 424 8.30 11.94 7.19
CA ALA A 424 9.15 11.13 6.32
C ALA A 424 8.60 10.99 4.89
N PHE A 425 7.28 11.04 4.69
CA PHE A 425 6.67 11.18 3.36
C PHE A 425 6.93 12.56 2.78
N TYR A 426 6.85 13.64 3.57
CA TYR A 426 7.17 15.00 3.12
C TYR A 426 8.64 15.13 2.67
N ASP A 427 9.58 14.54 3.41
CA ASP A 427 11.02 14.53 3.06
C ASP A 427 11.29 13.81 1.73
N ASN A 428 10.60 12.69 1.49
CA ASN A 428 10.74 11.85 0.30
C ASN A 428 9.88 12.29 -0.91
N LEU A 429 8.92 13.20 -0.72
CA LEU A 429 8.11 13.74 -1.80
C LEU A 429 8.86 14.90 -2.49
N GLU A 430 8.87 14.91 -3.81
CA GLU A 430 9.39 16.06 -4.56
C GLU A 430 8.45 17.27 -4.47
N ILE A 431 8.99 18.45 -4.78
CA ILE A 431 8.20 19.68 -4.88
C ILE A 431 7.16 19.53 -6.00
N ASN A 432 5.94 20.01 -5.76
CA ASN A 432 4.70 19.80 -6.51
C ASN A 432 4.17 18.35 -6.52
N GLY A 433 4.86 17.42 -5.84
CA GLY A 433 4.41 16.04 -5.68
C GLY A 433 3.14 15.89 -4.83
N ALA A 434 2.52 14.71 -4.94
CA ALA A 434 1.23 14.39 -4.32
C ALA A 434 1.30 13.19 -3.35
N LEU A 435 0.68 13.33 -2.19
CA LEU A 435 0.43 12.26 -1.22
C LEU A 435 -1.07 11.88 -1.22
N LEU A 436 -1.35 10.58 -1.31
CA LEU A 436 -2.69 10.00 -1.29
C LEU A 436 -2.82 9.00 -0.13
N ILE A 437 -3.80 9.23 0.76
CA ILE A 437 -4.10 8.40 1.94
C ILE A 437 -5.52 7.83 1.87
N GLY A 438 -5.85 6.82 2.67
CA GLY A 438 -7.12 6.09 2.60
C GLY A 438 -8.35 6.96 2.93
N HIS A 439 -9.53 6.52 2.48
CA HIS A 439 -10.78 7.30 2.59
C HIS A 439 -11.23 7.64 4.02
N SER A 440 -10.74 6.91 5.03
CA SER A 440 -11.00 7.15 6.46
C SER A 440 -9.79 7.77 7.18
N GLU A 441 -8.76 8.15 6.45
CA GLU A 441 -7.52 8.73 6.98
C GLU A 441 -7.49 10.24 6.69
N SER A 442 -6.96 11.02 7.62
CA SER A 442 -6.89 12.48 7.51
C SER A 442 -5.63 13.00 8.18
N LEU A 443 -5.00 14.01 7.57
CA LEU A 443 -3.85 14.70 8.16
C LEU A 443 -4.26 15.92 8.98
N HIS A 444 -5.57 16.17 9.12
CA HIS A 444 -6.10 17.22 9.99
C HIS A 444 -5.60 17.02 11.42
N ASN A 445 -5.02 18.07 12.02
CA ASN A 445 -4.28 18.05 13.29
C ASN A 445 -2.99 17.21 13.35
N ILE A 446 -2.62 16.48 12.29
CA ILE A 446 -1.34 15.76 12.18
C ILE A 446 -0.25 16.63 11.54
N SER A 447 -0.56 17.28 10.41
CA SER A 447 0.39 18.16 9.70
C SER A 447 -0.31 19.33 9.01
N ARG A 448 0.43 20.42 8.84
CA ARG A 448 0.03 21.62 8.07
C ARG A 448 0.99 21.91 6.91
N ALA A 449 1.95 21.03 6.65
CA ALA A 449 2.96 21.23 5.61
C ALA A 449 2.44 21.00 4.18
N PHE A 450 1.36 20.22 4.04
CA PHE A 450 0.72 19.95 2.74
C PHE A 450 -0.43 20.93 2.46
N GLN A 451 -0.54 21.38 1.21
CA GLN A 451 -1.77 21.98 0.69
C GLN A 451 -2.80 20.88 0.41
N LEU A 452 -4.08 21.13 0.69
CA LEU A 452 -5.17 20.19 0.43
C LEU A 452 -5.85 20.53 -0.90
N GLU A 453 -5.76 19.63 -1.87
CA GLU A 453 -6.59 19.64 -3.08
C GLU A 453 -7.87 18.82 -2.83
N HIS A 454 -9.03 19.47 -2.85
CA HIS A 454 -10.32 18.83 -2.65
C HIS A 454 -10.91 18.34 -3.98
N HIS A 455 -11.11 17.02 -4.11
CA HIS A 455 -11.76 16.41 -5.27
C HIS A 455 -13.05 15.70 -4.86
N LYS A 456 -13.88 15.31 -5.84
CA LYS A 456 -15.13 14.59 -5.59
C LYS A 456 -14.84 13.19 -5.03
N GLY A 457 -14.97 13.03 -3.72
CA GLY A 457 -14.80 11.74 -3.03
C GLY A 457 -13.38 11.43 -2.52
N THR A 458 -12.43 12.37 -2.62
CA THR A 458 -11.10 12.23 -2.00
C THR A 458 -10.44 13.60 -1.78
N ILE A 459 -9.44 13.63 -0.89
CA ILE A 459 -8.49 14.75 -0.76
C ILE A 459 -7.13 14.26 -1.29
N VAL A 460 -6.38 15.14 -1.95
CA VAL A 460 -4.98 14.95 -2.33
C VAL A 460 -4.13 15.96 -1.56
N TYR A 461 -2.96 15.55 -1.08
CA TYR A 461 -2.08 16.38 -0.26
C TYR A 461 -0.83 16.76 -1.07
N ARG A 462 -0.72 18.04 -1.46
CA ARG A 462 0.42 18.54 -2.26
C ARG A 462 1.51 19.16 -1.40
N LYS A 463 2.77 18.92 -1.80
CA LYS A 463 3.94 19.64 -1.28
C LYS A 463 4.30 20.78 -2.23
N LEU A 464 4.18 22.03 -1.79
CA LEU A 464 4.54 23.20 -2.62
C LEU A 464 5.97 23.74 -2.37
N SER A 465 6.66 23.26 -1.34
CA SER A 465 7.99 23.74 -0.89
C SER A 465 8.86 22.61 -0.31
#